data_AF-A0A4Q3FPP8-F1
#
_entry.id   AF-A0A4Q3FPP8-F1
#
_cell.length_a   1.000
_cell.length_b   1.000
_cell.length_c   1.000
_cell.angle_alpha   90.00
_cell.angle_beta   90.00
_cell.angle_gamma   90.00
#
_symmetry.space_group_name_H-M   'P 1'
#
loop_
_entity.id
_entity.type
_entity.pdbx_description
1 polymer ?
#
loop_
_entity_poly.entity_id
_entity_poly.type
_entity_poly.pdbx_seq_one_letter_code
_entity_poly.pdbx_strand_id
1 'polypeptide(L)'
;MKTKLTPRLLGFLIKKGYKYFLSQTTCIAQEDAYIGITLKPVKKHPLLQKLPKPFSAYCSIFQEPVQMATGVYNTAVVVDLEARDAEKFENYLK
;
A
#
# COMPACT_ATOMS: atom_id res chain seq x y z
N MET A 1 -1.50 7.81 -7.49
CA MET A 1 -1.49 8.86 -6.45
C MET A 1 -1.06 8.20 -5.16
N LYS A 2 -0.11 8.80 -4.41
CA LYS A 2 0.41 8.19 -3.19
C LYS A 2 -0.34 8.72 -1.97
N THR A 3 -0.90 7.81 -1.18
CA THR A 3 -1.65 8.12 0.05
C THR A 3 -1.06 7.31 1.22
N LYS A 4 -0.97 7.90 2.43
CA LYS A 4 -0.49 7.16 3.60
C LYS A 4 -1.35 5.94 3.88
N LEU A 5 -0.72 4.80 4.17
CA LEU A 5 -1.46 3.62 4.59
C LEU A 5 -2.10 3.89 5.96
N THR A 6 -3.41 3.70 6.05
CA THR A 6 -4.19 3.85 7.29
C THR A 6 -5.20 2.72 7.41
N PRO A 7 -5.75 2.42 8.60
CA PRO A 7 -6.72 1.34 8.75
C PRO A 7 -8.00 1.61 7.95
N ARG A 8 -8.40 2.89 7.83
CA ARG A 8 -9.55 3.31 7.02
C ARG A 8 -9.32 3.07 5.52
N LEU A 9 -8.13 3.38 5.00
CA LEU A 9 -7.77 3.09 3.61
C LEU A 9 -7.72 1.58 3.37
N LEU A 10 -7.13 0.81 4.28
CA LEU A 10 -7.08 -0.64 4.19
C LEU A 10 -8.48 -1.26 4.11
N GLY A 11 -9.38 -0.84 5.01
CA GLY A 11 -10.79 -1.27 4.99
C GLY A 11 -11.52 -0.91 3.70
N PHE A 12 -11.27 0.29 3.15
CA PHE A 12 -11.82 0.70 1.85
C PHE A 12 -11.34 -0.23 0.72
N LEU A 13 -10.05 -0.54 0.68
CA LEU A 13 -9.46 -1.39 -0.36
C LEU A 13 -10.01 -2.84 -0.28
N ILE A 14 -10.14 -3.39 0.92
CA ILE A 14 -10.76 -4.70 1.15
C ILE A 14 -12.20 -4.71 0.62
N LYS A 15 -13.01 -3.69 0.96
CA LYS A 15 -14.40 -3.56 0.45
C LYS A 15 -14.48 -3.46 -1.08
N LYS A 16 -13.46 -2.89 -1.73
CA LYS A 16 -13.36 -2.82 -3.21
C LYS A 16 -12.86 -4.10 -3.88
N GLY A 17 -12.56 -5.14 -3.08
CA GLY A 17 -12.12 -6.45 -3.55
C GLY A 17 -10.63 -6.56 -3.84
N TYR A 18 -9.81 -5.66 -3.32
CA TYR A 18 -8.36 -5.81 -3.34
C TYR A 18 -7.92 -6.92 -2.38
N LYS A 19 -6.94 -7.73 -2.79
CA LYS A 19 -6.52 -8.94 -2.06
C LYS A 19 -5.03 -8.97 -1.75
N TYR A 20 -4.21 -8.28 -2.54
CA TYR A 20 -2.76 -8.28 -2.39
C TYR A 20 -2.21 -6.88 -2.56
N PHE A 21 -1.01 -6.65 -2.05
CA PHE A 21 -0.19 -5.50 -2.40
C PHE A 21 1.09 -5.96 -3.09
N LEU A 22 1.46 -5.28 -4.16
CA LEU A 22 2.84 -5.30 -4.63
C LEU A 22 3.64 -4.35 -3.75
N SER A 23 4.84 -4.75 -3.33
CA SER A 23 5.67 -3.98 -2.42
C SER A 23 6.99 -3.59 -3.08
N GLN A 24 7.36 -2.33 -2.87
CA GLN A 24 8.66 -1.78 -3.18
C GLN A 24 9.21 -1.14 -1.91
N THR A 25 10.35 -1.64 -1.45
CA THR A 25 11.09 -1.07 -0.32
C THR A 25 12.27 -0.25 -0.84
N THR A 26 12.47 0.93 -0.28
CA THR A 26 13.52 1.88 -0.64
C THR A 26 14.12 2.49 0.62
N CYS A 27 15.39 2.89 0.57
CA CYS A 27 15.97 3.72 1.61
C CYS A 27 15.59 5.18 1.33
N ILE A 28 15.11 5.89 2.34
CA ILE A 28 14.76 7.30 2.28
C ILE A 28 15.51 8.06 3.38
N ALA A 29 15.72 9.37 3.20
CA ALA A 29 16.28 10.24 4.22
C ALA A 29 15.23 11.30 4.58
N GLN A 30 14.34 10.95 5.50
CA GLN A 30 13.36 11.87 6.11
C GLN A 30 13.62 11.96 7.62
N GLU A 31 13.26 13.08 8.25
CA GLU A 31 13.53 13.33 9.69
C GLU A 31 13.09 12.16 10.60
N ASP A 32 11.95 11.54 10.30
CA ASP A 32 11.37 10.46 11.12
C ASP A 32 11.31 9.09 10.41
N ALA A 33 11.95 8.94 9.24
CA ALA A 33 11.91 7.69 8.49
C ALA A 33 13.16 7.45 7.63
N TYR A 34 13.70 6.24 7.75
CA TYR A 34 14.84 5.76 6.97
C TYR A 34 14.44 4.74 5.90
N ILE A 35 13.25 4.15 6.05
CA ILE A 35 12.71 3.12 5.15
C ILE A 35 11.42 3.63 4.52
N GLY A 36 11.34 3.60 3.20
CA GLY A 36 10.14 3.91 2.43
C GLY A 36 9.55 2.65 1.82
N ILE A 37 8.30 2.34 2.14
CA ILE A 37 7.54 1.22 1.55
C ILE A 37 6.43 1.80 0.68
N THR A 38 6.46 1.48 -0.61
CA THR A 38 5.38 1.79 -1.55
C THR A 38 4.59 0.51 -1.84
N LEU A 39 3.30 0.54 -1.55
CA LEU A 39 2.37 -0.57 -1.77
C LEU A 39 1.43 -0.26 -2.95
N LYS A 40 1.27 -1.19 -3.88
CA LYS A 40 0.29 -1.07 -4.98
C LYS A 40 -0.80 -2.15 -4.85
N PRO A 41 -2.07 -1.78 -4.60
CA PRO A 41 -3.13 -2.76 -4.39
C PRO A 41 -3.48 -3.47 -5.69
N VAL A 42 -3.65 -4.78 -5.62
CA VAL A 42 -4.07 -5.62 -6.76
C VAL A 42 -5.12 -6.65 -6.33
N LYS A 43 -6.07 -6.91 -7.24
CA LYS A 43 -7.20 -7.83 -6.98
C LYS A 43 -6.87 -9.28 -7.29
N LYS A 44 -5.93 -9.50 -8.22
CA LYS A 44 -5.50 -10.83 -8.66
C LYS A 44 -4.23 -11.24 -7.93
N HIS A 45 -4.04 -12.54 -7.73
CA HIS A 45 -2.82 -13.09 -7.14
C HIS A 45 -1.61 -12.75 -8.04
N PRO A 46 -0.58 -12.06 -7.54
CA PRO A 46 0.60 -11.74 -8.31
C PRO A 46 1.44 -12.99 -8.62
N LEU A 47 2.12 -13.00 -9.76
CA LEU A 47 3.15 -14.00 -10.05
C LEU A 47 4.50 -13.36 -9.74
N LEU A 48 5.25 -13.94 -8.80
CA LEU A 48 6.53 -13.39 -8.32
C LEU A 48 7.52 -13.12 -9.48
N GLN A 49 7.58 -14.02 -10.45
CA GLN A 49 8.46 -13.92 -11.62
C GLN A 49 8.03 -12.85 -12.63
N LYS A 50 6.81 -12.32 -12.52
CA LYS A 50 6.23 -11.34 -13.46
C LYS A 50 5.80 -10.05 -12.76
N LEU A 51 6.43 -9.73 -11.63
CA LEU A 51 6.16 -8.46 -10.97
C LEU A 51 6.63 -7.30 -11.85
N PRO A 52 5.79 -6.28 -12.06
CA PRO A 52 6.22 -5.10 -12.77
C PRO A 52 7.29 -4.38 -11.95
N LYS A 53 8.37 -3.92 -12.59
CA LYS A 53 9.30 -3.01 -11.94
C LYS A 53 8.54 -1.74 -11.52
N PRO A 54 8.84 -1.16 -10.33
CA PRO A 54 9.97 -1.47 -9.44
C PRO A 54 9.65 -2.48 -8.30
N PHE A 55 8.53 -3.20 -8.35
CA PHE A 55 8.09 -4.05 -7.24
C PHE A 55 8.89 -5.36 -7.19
N SER A 56 9.38 -5.72 -6.00
CA SER A 56 10.22 -6.90 -5.78
C SER A 56 9.54 -8.00 -4.97
N ALA A 57 8.45 -7.66 -4.26
CA ALA A 57 7.70 -8.59 -3.43
C ALA A 57 6.18 -8.34 -3.55
N TYR A 58 5.39 -9.26 -3.01
CA TYR A 58 3.97 -9.04 -2.77
C TYR A 58 3.55 -9.66 -1.45
N CYS A 59 2.52 -9.10 -0.83
CA CYS A 59 1.93 -9.62 0.41
C CYS A 59 0.40 -9.64 0.33
N SER A 60 -0.22 -10.49 1.16
CA SER A 60 -1.67 -10.51 1.34
C SER A 60 -2.13 -9.24 2.05
N ILE A 61 -3.26 -8.67 1.61
CA ILE A 61 -3.84 -7.47 2.23
C ILE A 61 -4.23 -7.68 3.70
N PHE A 62 -4.44 -8.94 4.11
CA PHE A 62 -4.90 -9.32 5.46
C PHE A 62 -3.78 -9.68 6.44
N GLN A 63 -2.51 -9.63 6.02
CA GLN A 63 -1.37 -10.00 6.86
C GLN A 63 -0.61 -8.74 7.32
N GLU A 64 0.65 -8.60 6.92
CA GLU A 64 1.54 -7.48 7.27
C GLU A 64 0.90 -6.09 7.09
N PRO A 65 0.10 -5.81 6.04
CA PRO A 65 -0.50 -4.49 5.84
C PRO A 65 -1.45 -4.05 6.97
N VAL A 66 -2.05 -4.99 7.71
CA VAL A 66 -2.91 -4.68 8.86
C VAL A 66 -2.10 -4.01 9.97
N GLN A 67 -0.90 -4.53 10.25
CA GLN A 67 0.02 -3.94 11.22
C GLN A 67 0.64 -2.65 10.67
N MET A 68 1.03 -2.62 9.39
CA MET A 68 1.61 -1.42 8.79
C MET A 68 0.63 -0.24 8.78
N ALA A 69 -0.66 -0.51 8.69
CA ALA A 69 -1.70 0.51 8.70
C ALA A 69 -1.80 1.27 10.04
N THR A 70 -1.36 0.70 11.16
CA THR A 70 -1.29 1.41 12.44
C THR A 70 0.00 2.23 12.61
N GLY A 71 0.91 2.16 11.64
CA GLY A 71 2.21 2.80 11.68
C GLY A 71 3.33 1.82 12.03
N VAL A 72 4.52 2.09 11.49
CA VAL A 72 5.75 1.32 11.73
C VAL A 72 6.85 2.32 12.07
N TYR A 73 7.63 2.01 13.10
CA TYR A 73 8.74 2.87 13.54
C TYR A 73 9.75 3.08 12.40
N ASN A 74 10.23 4.32 12.25
CA ASN A 74 11.22 4.73 11.25
C ASN A 74 10.88 4.36 9.79
N THR A 75 9.59 4.16 9.49
CA THR A 75 9.14 3.65 8.19
C THR A 75 7.97 4.48 7.65
N ALA A 76 8.15 5.04 6.45
CA ALA A 76 7.07 5.70 5.71
C ALA A 76 6.38 4.68 4.80
N VAL A 77 5.14 4.34 5.11
CA VAL A 77 4.33 3.41 4.30
C VAL A 77 3.27 4.18 3.52
N VAL A 78 3.34 4.10 2.19
CA VAL A 78 2.40 4.75 1.27
C VAL A 78 1.79 3.74 0.31
N VAL A 79 0.56 4.00 -0.10
CA VAL A 79 -0.18 3.23 -1.10
C VAL A 79 -0.29 4.03 -2.39
N ASP A 80 0.16 3.46 -3.50
CA ASP A 80 -0.04 4.04 -4.84
C ASP A 80 -1.37 3.58 -5.42
N LEU A 81 -2.35 4.47 -5.37
CA LEU A 81 -3.71 4.28 -5.87
C LEU A 81 -3.84 4.74 -7.32
N GLU A 82 -4.67 4.04 -8.10
CA GLU A 82 -5.18 4.59 -9.35
C GLU A 82 -6.04 5.83 -9.06
N ALA A 83 -6.01 6.83 -9.95
CA ALA A 83 -6.74 8.09 -9.78
C ALA A 83 -8.23 7.86 -9.44
N ARG A 84 -8.87 6.93 -10.14
CA ARG A 84 -10.27 6.55 -9.92
C ARG A 84 -10.56 6.03 -8.51
N ASP A 85 -9.61 5.33 -7.89
CA ASP A 85 -9.79 4.80 -6.54
C ASP A 85 -9.40 5.81 -5.47
N ALA A 86 -8.44 6.68 -5.76
CA ALA A 86 -8.12 7.84 -4.91
C ALA A 86 -9.34 8.77 -4.79
N GLU A 87 -9.97 9.16 -5.91
CA GLU A 87 -11.19 10.00 -5.91
C GLU A 87 -12.33 9.36 -5.11
N LYS A 88 -12.54 8.04 -5.27
CA LYS A 88 -13.56 7.31 -4.51
C LYS A 88 -13.24 7.24 -3.02
N PHE A 89 -11.96 7.17 -2.65
CA PHE A 89 -11.55 7.17 -1.27
C PHE A 89 -11.76 8.55 -0.64
N GLU A 90 -11.38 9.64 -1.31
CA GLU A 90 -11.62 11.01 -0.84
C GLU A 90 -13.12 11.29 -0.63
N ASN A 91 -13.97 10.82 -1.55
CA ASN A 91 -15.43 10.92 -1.39
C ASN A 91 -15.98 10.01 -0.27
N TYR A 92 -15.26 8.95 0.11
CA TYR A 92 -15.58 8.09 1.26
C TYR A 92 -15.12 8.72 2.60
N LEU A 93 -14.26 9.74 2.56
CA LEU A 93 -13.81 10.45 3.74
C LEU A 93 -14.79 11.52 4.20
N LYS A 94 -15.51 12.13 3.26
CA LYS A 94 -16.61 13.09 3.47
C LYS A 94 -17.84 12.41 4.07
#